data_AF-A0A5R9EHS6-F1
#
_entry.id   AF-A0A5R9EHS6-F1
#
_cell.length_a   1.000
_cell.length_b   1.000
_cell.length_c   1.000
_cell.angle_alpha   90.00
_cell.angle_beta   90.00
_cell.angle_gamma   90.00
#
_symmetry.space_group_name_H-M   'P 1'
#
loop_
_entity.id
_entity.type
_entity.pdbx_description
1 polymer ?
#
loop_
_entity_poly.entity_id
_entity_poly.type
_entity_poly.pdbx_seq_one_letter_code
_entity_poly.pdbx_strand_id
1 'polypeptide(L)'
;MAVAVDPSAAFHRAKDADVRYMRNRHPLLDLGWSRSDCVRYLTSLGLADTPKSSCLGCPFHGNAQWRHIRDSSPDEWRDVVEFDAAIRQGNARANKSGNPLLGQAFLHRSRVPLSEAPIDHVTAAEWAARQHELADANELEQGVVDGCSPWACRGDAEPMQDDFGLAS
;
A
#
# COMPACT_ATOMS: atom_id res chain seq x y z
N MET A 1 -11.31 -9.06 26.16
CA MET A 1 -11.92 -8.85 24.83
C MET A 1 -11.48 -7.47 24.36
N ALA A 2 -10.37 -7.40 23.64
CA ALA A 2 -9.83 -6.16 23.09
C ALA A 2 -9.99 -6.24 21.57
N VAL A 3 -10.86 -5.39 21.04
CA VAL A 3 -11.02 -5.15 19.60
C VAL A 3 -10.30 -3.84 19.32
N ALA A 4 -9.13 -3.92 18.67
CA ALA A 4 -8.50 -2.77 18.03
C ALA A 4 -7.35 -3.24 17.12
N VAL A 5 -7.66 -3.57 15.86
CA VAL A 5 -6.84 -3.29 14.68
C VAL A 5 -7.82 -3.30 13.50
N ASP A 6 -7.87 -2.27 12.65
CA ASP A 6 -8.53 -2.38 11.33
C ASP A 6 -7.46 -2.65 10.26
N PRO A 7 -7.46 -3.86 9.66
CA PRO A 7 -6.59 -4.22 8.55
C PRO A 7 -7.44 -4.70 7.36
N SER A 8 -8.52 -3.98 7.06
CA SER A 8 -9.68 -4.51 6.33
C SER A 8 -9.42 -5.06 4.92
N ALA A 9 -8.40 -4.64 4.18
CA ALA A 9 -8.24 -5.13 2.80
C ALA A 9 -7.55 -6.50 2.66
N ALA A 10 -6.57 -6.82 3.50
CA ALA A 10 -5.74 -8.02 3.33
C ALA A 10 -6.35 -9.26 3.98
N PHE A 11 -7.01 -9.09 5.13
CA PHE A 11 -7.64 -10.19 5.87
C PHE A 11 -8.78 -10.84 5.09
N HIS A 12 -9.57 -10.07 4.34
CA HIS A 12 -10.60 -10.64 3.47
C HIS A 12 -10.05 -11.37 2.23
N ARG A 13 -8.77 -11.18 1.90
CA ARG A 13 -8.11 -11.80 0.73
C ARG A 13 -7.31 -13.04 1.08
N ALA A 14 -6.83 -13.16 2.32
CA ALA A 14 -6.20 -14.36 2.82
C ALA A 14 -7.22 -15.49 2.92
N LYS A 15 -7.00 -16.56 2.17
CA LYS A 15 -7.89 -17.73 2.13
C LYS A 15 -7.08 -18.99 2.35
N ASP A 16 -7.68 -19.93 3.07
CA ASP A 16 -7.16 -21.29 3.14
C ASP A 16 -7.20 -21.95 1.76
N ALA A 17 -6.37 -22.98 1.59
CA ALA A 17 -6.39 -23.77 0.37
C ALA A 17 -7.70 -24.56 0.28
N ASP A 18 -8.30 -24.59 -0.91
CA ASP A 18 -9.49 -25.37 -1.23
C ASP A 18 -9.16 -26.83 -1.61
N VAL A 19 -7.88 -27.18 -1.65
CA VAL A 19 -7.36 -28.50 -2.02
C VAL A 19 -6.48 -29.12 -0.91
N ARG A 20 -6.60 -30.44 -0.73
CA ARG A 20 -5.94 -31.18 0.37
C ARG A 20 -4.41 -31.21 0.34
N TYR A 21 -3.80 -30.98 -0.81
CA TYR A 21 -2.35 -31.07 -0.99
C TYR A 21 -1.63 -29.73 -0.85
N MET A 22 -2.35 -28.63 -0.59
CA MET A 22 -1.76 -27.30 -0.48
C MET A 22 -2.12 -26.69 0.88
N ARG A 23 -1.18 -25.93 1.45
CA ARG A 23 -1.41 -25.14 2.67
C ARG A 23 -0.93 -23.72 2.43
N ASN A 24 -1.88 -22.79 2.41
CA ASN A 24 -1.57 -21.37 2.32
C ASN A 24 -1.02 -20.88 3.66
N ARG A 25 0.08 -20.13 3.64
CA ARG A 25 0.62 -19.42 4.80
C ARG A 25 0.66 -17.94 4.45
N HIS A 26 0.41 -17.10 5.45
CA HIS A 26 0.39 -15.64 5.29
C HIS A 26 1.36 -14.98 6.27
N PRO A 27 2.68 -15.18 6.13
CA PRO A 27 3.66 -14.75 7.12
C PRO A 27 3.59 -13.26 7.46
N LEU A 28 3.34 -12.40 6.46
CA LEU A 28 3.22 -10.96 6.65
C LEU A 28 1.99 -10.60 7.53
N LEU A 29 0.91 -11.37 7.45
CA LEU A 29 -0.25 -11.20 8.33
C LEU A 29 0.01 -11.78 9.72
N ASP A 30 0.67 -12.95 9.79
CA ASP A 30 1.06 -13.56 11.07
C ASP A 30 1.98 -12.62 11.87
N LEU A 31 2.83 -11.86 11.18
CA LEU A 31 3.72 -10.84 11.76
C LEU A 31 3.02 -9.51 12.10
N GLY A 32 1.76 -9.33 11.69
CA GLY A 32 1.05 -8.05 11.84
C GLY A 32 1.66 -6.91 11.03
N TRP A 33 2.41 -7.21 9.97
CA TRP A 33 3.12 -6.19 9.20
C TRP A 33 2.18 -5.39 8.31
N SER A 34 2.29 -4.07 8.43
CA SER A 34 1.74 -3.12 7.49
C SER A 34 2.57 -3.04 6.21
N ARG A 35 2.10 -2.25 5.24
CA ARG A 35 2.85 -1.98 4.02
C ARG A 35 4.17 -1.24 4.30
N SER A 36 4.17 -0.27 5.21
CA SER A 36 5.36 0.49 5.59
C SER A 36 6.38 -0.42 6.28
N ASP A 37 5.95 -1.38 7.10
CA ASP A 37 6.85 -2.38 7.70
C ASP A 37 7.58 -3.20 6.63
N CYS A 38 6.86 -3.65 5.60
CA CYS A 38 7.45 -4.38 4.49
C CYS A 38 8.48 -3.52 3.73
N VAL A 39 8.17 -2.25 3.47
CA VAL A 39 9.08 -1.33 2.79
C VAL A 39 10.33 -1.10 3.64
N ARG A 40 10.18 -0.82 4.93
CA ARG A 40 11.28 -0.62 5.88
C ARG A 40 12.20 -1.84 5.94
N TYR A 41 11.63 -3.05 5.96
CA TYR A 41 12.40 -4.30 5.91
C TYR A 41 13.15 -4.48 4.59
N LEU A 42 12.53 -4.18 3.45
CA LEU A 42 13.23 -4.24 2.16
C LEU A 42 14.36 -3.21 2.09
N THR A 43 14.15 -2.00 2.61
CA THR A 43 15.17 -0.96 2.70
C THR A 43 16.36 -1.39 3.55
N SER A 44 16.14 -2.04 4.71
CA SER A 44 17.24 -2.52 5.55
C SER A 44 18.09 -3.61 4.89
N LEU A 45 17.53 -4.30 3.89
CA LEU A 45 18.24 -5.27 3.05
C LEU A 45 18.88 -4.64 1.79
N GLY A 46 18.76 -3.33 1.59
CA GLY A 46 19.24 -2.65 0.38
C GLY A 46 18.35 -2.88 -0.85
N LEU A 47 17.09 -3.28 -0.65
CA LEU A 47 16.10 -3.58 -1.70
C LEU A 47 14.99 -2.51 -1.79
N ALA A 48 15.30 -1.28 -1.36
CA ALA A 48 14.33 -0.17 -1.26
C ALA A 48 13.66 0.15 -2.62
N ASP A 49 14.41 0.03 -3.71
CA ASP A 49 13.96 0.39 -5.06
C ASP A 49 13.10 -0.69 -5.72
N THR A 50 12.69 -1.74 -5.00
CA THR A 50 11.85 -2.80 -5.56
C THR A 50 10.51 -2.22 -6.04
N PRO A 51 10.26 -2.13 -7.35
CA PRO A 51 9.03 -1.55 -7.85
C PRO A 51 7.85 -2.46 -7.52
N LYS A 52 6.63 -1.90 -7.47
CA LYS A 52 5.44 -2.75 -7.40
C LYS A 52 5.39 -3.65 -8.64
N SER A 53 5.16 -4.94 -8.44
CA SER A 53 5.03 -5.95 -9.50
C SER A 53 3.71 -5.87 -10.30
N SER A 54 3.02 -4.74 -10.27
CA SER A 54 1.79 -4.51 -11.04
C SER A 54 2.09 -4.51 -12.53
N CYS A 55 1.22 -5.11 -13.35
CA CYS A 55 1.32 -5.02 -14.81
C CYS A 55 1.14 -3.57 -15.29
N LEU A 56 1.76 -3.22 -16.41
CA LEU A 56 1.73 -1.87 -16.99
C LEU A 56 0.30 -1.30 -17.14
N GLY A 57 -0.64 -2.11 -17.61
CA GLY A 57 -2.06 -1.75 -17.77
C GLY A 57 -2.94 -2.05 -16.56
N CYS A 58 -2.39 -2.11 -15.33
CA CYS A 58 -3.17 -2.44 -14.15
C CYS A 58 -4.16 -1.31 -13.80
N PRO A 59 -5.48 -1.57 -13.73
CA PRO A 59 -6.46 -0.55 -13.35
C PRO A 59 -6.37 -0.13 -11.87
N PHE A 60 -5.53 -0.80 -11.07
CA PHE A 60 -5.28 -0.46 -9.67
C PHE A 60 -4.10 0.50 -9.46
N HIS A 61 -3.52 1.03 -10.54
CA HIS A 61 -2.52 2.07 -10.43
C HIS A 61 -3.10 3.38 -9.88
N GLY A 62 -2.36 4.01 -8.97
CA GLY A 62 -2.67 5.34 -8.45
C GLY A 62 -2.01 6.46 -9.28
N ASN A 63 -2.43 7.70 -9.03
CA ASN A 63 -1.91 8.91 -9.70
C ASN A 63 -0.37 9.01 -9.69
N ALA A 64 0.27 8.76 -8.54
CA ALA A 64 1.73 8.73 -8.43
C ALA A 64 2.39 7.69 -9.36
N GLN A 65 1.73 6.54 -9.59
CA GLN A 65 2.28 5.48 -10.44
C GLN A 65 2.12 5.81 -11.92
N TRP A 66 0.97 6.39 -12.30
CA TRP A 66 0.79 6.88 -13.67
C TRP A 66 1.77 7.98 -14.03
N ARG A 67 2.00 8.94 -13.11
CA ARG A 67 3.06 9.93 -13.27
C ARG A 67 4.43 9.30 -13.40
N HIS A 68 4.76 8.33 -12.54
CA HIS A 68 6.04 7.64 -12.63
C HIS A 68 6.26 7.01 -14.00
N ILE A 69 5.29 6.25 -14.54
CA ILE A 69 5.38 5.66 -15.88
C ILE A 69 5.52 6.75 -16.95
N ARG A 70 4.69 7.79 -16.91
CA ARG A 70 4.75 8.93 -17.84
C ARG A 70 6.12 9.60 -17.87
N ASP A 71 6.69 9.81 -16.69
CA ASP A 71 7.89 10.63 -16.51
C ASP A 71 9.19 9.81 -16.66
N SER A 72 9.16 8.51 -16.39
CA SER A 72 10.33 7.63 -16.50
C SER A 72 10.43 6.86 -17.81
N SER A 73 9.30 6.63 -18.49
CA SER A 73 9.24 5.75 -19.67
C SER A 73 8.17 6.22 -20.68
N PRO A 74 8.51 7.15 -21.59
CA PRO A 74 7.57 7.69 -22.58
C PRO A 74 6.99 6.64 -23.53
N ASP A 75 7.75 5.59 -23.85
CA ASP A 75 7.28 4.49 -24.69
C ASP A 75 6.24 3.63 -23.96
N GLU A 76 6.49 3.26 -22.71
CA GLU A 76 5.50 2.53 -21.90
C GLU A 76 4.25 3.37 -21.64
N TRP A 77 4.40 4.69 -21.49
CA TRP A 77 3.28 5.61 -21.37
C TRP A 77 2.41 5.63 -22.64
N ARG A 78 3.04 5.68 -23.83
CA ARG A 78 2.31 5.58 -25.09
C ARG A 78 1.55 4.25 -25.19
N ASP A 79 2.23 3.15 -24.88
CA ASP A 79 1.66 1.81 -24.99
C ASP A 79 0.46 1.63 -24.05
N VAL A 80 0.53 2.15 -22.81
CA VAL A 80 -0.59 2.06 -21.86
C VAL A 80 -1.77 2.97 -22.23
N VAL A 81 -1.52 4.15 -22.82
CA VAL A 81 -2.57 5.02 -23.33
C VAL A 81 -3.28 4.39 -24.53
N GLU A 82 -2.54 3.77 -25.46
CA GLU A 82 -3.11 3.03 -26.57
C GLU A 82 -3.95 1.84 -26.07
N PHE A 83 -3.42 1.10 -25.10
CA PHE A 83 -4.15 0.00 -24.48
C PHE A 83 -5.45 0.46 -23.79
N ASP A 84 -5.41 1.56 -23.04
CA ASP A 84 -6.62 2.15 -22.42
C ASP A 84 -7.68 2.48 -23.48
N ALA A 85 -7.31 3.05 -24.63
CA ALA A 85 -8.23 3.29 -25.73
C ALA A 85 -8.76 2.00 -26.36
N ALA A 86 -7.95 0.95 -26.47
CA ALA A 86 -8.34 -0.32 -27.08
C ALA A 86 -9.35 -1.13 -26.22
N ILE A 87 -9.27 -1.05 -24.89
CA ILE A 87 -10.13 -1.86 -24.00
C ILE A 87 -11.57 -1.36 -23.87
N ARG A 88 -11.94 -0.23 -24.50
CA ARG A 88 -13.24 0.43 -24.30
C ARG A 88 -14.43 -0.50 -24.48
N GLN A 89 -14.36 -1.44 -25.42
CA GLN A 89 -15.46 -2.38 -25.73
C GLN A 89 -15.37 -3.70 -24.94
N GLY A 90 -14.52 -3.75 -23.91
CA GLY A 90 -14.30 -4.94 -23.11
C GLY A 90 -13.53 -6.03 -23.84
N ASN A 91 -13.58 -7.25 -23.29
CA ASN A 91 -12.81 -8.37 -23.79
C ASN A 91 -13.50 -9.03 -25.00
N ALA A 92 -12.78 -9.20 -26.12
CA ALA A 92 -13.31 -9.79 -27.35
C ALA A 92 -13.89 -11.21 -27.16
N ARG A 93 -13.29 -12.03 -26.29
CA ARG A 93 -13.81 -13.38 -25.96
C ARG A 93 -15.11 -13.28 -25.18
N ALA A 94 -15.21 -12.39 -24.20
CA ALA A 94 -16.43 -12.17 -23.43
C ALA A 94 -17.59 -11.73 -24.34
N ASN A 95 -17.31 -10.79 -25.27
CA ASN A 95 -18.27 -10.34 -26.27
C ASN A 95 -18.77 -11.50 -27.16
N LYS A 96 -17.86 -12.36 -27.65
CA LYS A 96 -18.21 -13.55 -28.45
C LYS A 96 -19.06 -14.57 -27.69
N SER A 97 -18.83 -14.72 -26.38
CA SER A 97 -19.59 -15.62 -25.52
C SER A 97 -20.92 -15.05 -25.03
N GLY A 98 -21.38 -13.92 -25.59
CA GLY A 98 -22.66 -13.30 -25.24
C GLY A 98 -22.64 -12.51 -23.94
N ASN A 99 -21.46 -12.21 -23.39
CA ASN A 99 -21.27 -11.41 -22.18
C ASN A 99 -20.56 -10.09 -22.52
N PRO A 100 -21.21 -9.19 -23.28
CA PRO A 100 -20.60 -7.92 -23.64
C PRO A 100 -20.46 -7.01 -22.41
N LEU A 101 -19.49 -6.11 -22.46
CA LEU A 101 -19.35 -5.08 -21.45
C LEU A 101 -20.55 -4.11 -21.51
N LEU A 102 -21.22 -3.92 -20.37
CA LEU A 102 -22.27 -2.92 -20.22
C LEU A 102 -21.62 -1.57 -19.90
N GLY A 103 -21.13 -0.88 -20.93
CA GLY A 103 -20.47 0.43 -20.83
C GLY A 103 -19.08 0.44 -21.46
N GLN A 104 -18.21 1.29 -20.95
CA GLN A 104 -16.83 1.44 -21.43
C GLN A 104 -15.82 1.16 -20.32
N ALA A 105 -14.74 0.45 -20.67
CA ALA A 105 -13.64 0.21 -19.74
C ALA A 105 -12.64 1.36 -19.77
N PHE A 106 -12.15 1.76 -18.60
CA PHE A 106 -11.10 2.75 -18.41
C PHE A 106 -10.09 2.25 -17.39
N LEU A 107 -8.81 2.54 -17.59
CA LEU A 107 -7.77 2.23 -16.60
C LEU A 107 -7.81 3.18 -15.41
N HIS A 108 -8.12 4.46 -15.65
CA HIS A 108 -8.16 5.44 -14.58
C HIS A 108 -9.51 5.41 -13.85
N ARG A 109 -9.47 5.46 -12.51
CA ARG A 109 -10.65 5.39 -11.64
C ARG A 109 -11.70 6.49 -11.89
N SER A 110 -11.32 7.62 -12.48
CA SER A 110 -12.26 8.69 -12.83
C SER A 110 -13.10 8.37 -14.08
N ARG A 111 -12.82 7.26 -14.77
CA ARG A 111 -13.51 6.81 -15.99
C ARG A 111 -13.43 7.85 -17.13
N VAL A 112 -12.23 8.40 -17.31
CA VAL A 112 -11.86 9.25 -18.45
C VAL A 112 -10.64 8.64 -19.13
N PRO A 113 -10.36 8.96 -20.41
CA PRO A 113 -9.17 8.48 -21.09
C PRO A 113 -7.90 8.74 -20.29
N LEU A 114 -6.97 7.78 -20.25
CA LEU A 114 -5.76 7.89 -19.44
C LEU A 114 -4.90 9.10 -19.82
N SER A 115 -4.91 9.50 -21.11
CA SER A 115 -4.27 10.72 -21.62
C SER A 115 -4.84 12.03 -21.06
N GLU A 116 -6.09 12.01 -20.60
CA GLU A 116 -6.83 13.17 -20.07
C GLU A 116 -7.07 13.07 -18.55
N ALA A 117 -6.69 11.94 -17.95
CA ALA A 117 -6.93 11.69 -16.55
C ALA A 117 -6.18 12.69 -15.66
N PRO A 118 -6.78 13.11 -14.53
CA PRO A 118 -6.15 14.05 -13.60
C PRO A 118 -5.08 13.35 -12.74
N ILE A 119 -4.04 12.81 -13.39
CA ILE A 119 -2.96 12.07 -12.75
C ILE A 119 -2.03 12.97 -11.94
N ASP A 120 -2.00 14.27 -12.24
CA ASP A 120 -1.22 15.25 -11.50
C ASP A 120 -1.89 15.73 -10.20
N HIS A 121 -3.18 15.43 -10.03
CA HIS A 121 -3.88 15.72 -8.78
C HIS A 121 -3.39 14.81 -7.65
N VAL A 122 -2.71 15.38 -6.65
CA VAL A 122 -2.30 14.66 -5.45
C VAL A 122 -3.52 14.43 -4.56
N THR A 123 -3.82 13.17 -4.27
CA THR A 123 -5.01 12.79 -3.52
C THR A 123 -4.79 12.91 -2.01
N ALA A 124 -5.86 13.05 -1.22
CA ALA A 124 -5.76 13.05 0.24
C ALA A 124 -5.07 11.78 0.80
N ALA A 125 -5.34 10.61 0.20
CA ALA A 125 -4.68 9.36 0.59
C ALA A 125 -3.18 9.36 0.26
N GLU A 126 -2.78 9.99 -0.84
CA GLU A 126 -1.37 10.15 -1.20
C GLU A 126 -0.67 11.13 -0.24
N TRP A 127 -1.32 12.24 0.12
CA TRP A 127 -0.84 13.16 1.15
C TRP A 127 -0.65 12.46 2.50
N ALA A 128 -1.65 11.70 2.95
CA ALA A 128 -1.58 10.96 4.21
C ALA A 128 -0.42 9.94 4.23
N ALA A 129 -0.18 9.25 3.11
CA ALA A 129 0.94 8.31 3.00
C ALA A 129 2.31 9.00 3.17
N ARG A 130 2.49 10.20 2.58
CA ARG A 130 3.73 10.99 2.72
C ARG A 130 3.94 11.51 4.14
N GLN A 131 2.86 11.87 4.85
CA GLN A 131 2.97 12.35 6.23
C GLN A 131 3.48 11.27 7.19
N HIS A 132 3.12 10.01 6.98
CA HIS A 132 3.64 8.88 7.77
C HIS A 132 5.15 8.72 7.57
N GLU A 133 5.65 8.82 6.34
CA GLU A 133 7.09 8.75 6.04
C GLU A 133 7.87 9.88 6.73
N LEU A 134 7.31 11.09 6.77
CA LEU A 134 7.89 12.24 7.49
C LEU A 134 7.88 12.04 9.00
N ALA A 135 6.81 11.49 9.56
CA ALA A 135 6.72 11.20 10.99
C ALA A 135 7.76 10.14 11.42
N ASP A 136 7.88 9.05 10.66
CA ASP A 136 8.89 8.02 10.89
C ASP A 136 10.32 8.58 10.84
N ALA A 137 10.61 9.45 9.85
CA ALA A 137 11.91 10.10 9.74
C ALA A 137 12.19 11.02 10.95
N ASN A 138 11.19 11.79 11.38
CA ASN A 138 11.31 12.68 12.54
C ASN A 138 11.54 11.90 13.84
N GLU A 139 10.84 10.77 14.05
CA GLU A 139 11.07 9.89 15.20
C GLU A 139 12.47 9.26 15.20
N LEU A 140 13.00 8.89 14.03
CA LEU A 140 14.37 8.37 13.93
C LEU A 140 15.44 9.43 14.25
N GLU A 141 15.23 10.66 13.81
CA GLU A 141 16.18 11.76 14.06
C GLU A 141 16.10 12.31 15.49
N GLN A 142 14.88 12.44 16.03
CA GLN A 142 14.63 13.14 17.31
C GLN A 142 14.33 12.20 18.47
N GLY A 143 14.11 10.91 18.20
CA GLY A 143 13.62 9.93 19.17
C GLY A 143 12.11 10.03 19.38
N VAL A 144 11.52 8.98 19.96
CA VAL A 144 10.10 8.98 20.36
C VAL A 144 9.91 10.01 21.47
N VAL A 145 8.94 10.91 21.33
CA VAL A 145 8.57 11.87 22.38
C VAL A 145 8.14 11.09 23.63
N ASP A 146 8.68 11.44 24.81
CA ASP A 146 8.51 10.70 26.07
C ASP A 146 9.04 9.25 26.07
N GLY A 147 9.85 8.87 25.09
CA GLY A 147 10.51 7.56 25.04
C GLY A 147 11.65 7.45 26.06
N CYS A 148 11.80 6.29 26.68
CA CYS A 148 13.00 6.01 27.47
C CYS A 148 14.13 5.52 26.55
N SER A 149 15.14 6.37 26.34
CA SER A 149 16.33 5.99 25.57
C SER A 149 17.33 5.24 26.47
N PRO A 150 18.28 4.46 25.90
CA PRO A 150 19.30 3.75 26.68
C PRO A 150 20.23 4.67 27.50
N TRP A 151 20.24 5.97 27.22
CA TRP A 151 21.17 6.94 27.79
C TRP A 151 20.47 8.08 28.55
N ALA A 152 19.13 8.20 28.48
CA ALA A 152 18.30 9.09 29.29
C ALA A 152 16.79 8.77 29.06
N CYS A 153 15.99 8.72 30.12
CA CYS A 153 14.54 8.84 29.97
C CYS A 153 14.19 10.33 29.74
N ARG A 154 13.53 10.65 28.62
CA ARG A 154 13.06 12.00 28.28
C ARG A 154 11.54 12.17 28.53
N GLY A 155 11.01 11.50 29.54
CA GLY A 155 9.61 11.68 29.94
C GLY A 155 9.55 12.51 31.22
N ASP A 156 8.74 13.57 31.24
CA ASP A 156 8.24 14.19 32.47
C ASP A 156 7.17 13.26 33.08
N ALA A 157 7.58 12.05 33.48
CA ALA A 157 6.73 11.18 34.28
C ALA A 157 6.97 11.53 35.75
N GLU A 158 6.00 12.20 36.38
CA GLU A 158 5.88 12.21 37.84
C GLU A 158 6.00 10.74 38.31
N PRO A 159 6.94 10.41 39.21
CA PRO A 159 7.18 9.03 39.60
C PRO A 159 5.93 8.50 40.31
N MET A 160 5.17 7.66 39.61
CA MET A 160 4.11 6.87 40.24
C MET A 160 4.82 5.80 41.09
N GLN A 161 4.91 6.05 42.40
CA GLN A 161 5.43 5.09 43.37
C GLN A 161 4.47 3.90 43.43
N ASP A 162 4.74 2.85 42.66
CA ASP A 162 4.16 1.55 42.92
C ASP A 162 4.86 0.95 44.14
N ASP A 163 4.14 0.93 45.25
CA ASP A 163 4.52 0.23 46.48
C ASP A 163 4.58 -1.28 46.20
N PHE A 164 5.73 -1.75 45.72
CA PHE A 164 6.04 -3.17 45.69
C PHE A 164 6.28 -3.63 47.13
N GLY A 165 5.18 -4.00 47.79
CA GLY A 165 5.18 -4.60 49.12
C GLY A 165 6.10 -5.82 49.19
N LEU A 166 7.31 -5.61 49.72
CA LEU A 166 8.22 -6.67 50.09
C LEU A 166 7.73 -7.25 51.42
N ALA A 167 7.30 -8.51 51.36
CA ALA A 167 6.89 -9.32 52.49
C ALA A 167 7.94 -9.25 53.62
N SER A 168 7.47 -8.97 54.83
CA SER A 168 8.16 -9.25 56.10
C SER A 168 7.46 -10.37 56.83
#